data_AF-A0A6J3J298-F1
#
_entry.id   AF-A0A6J3J298-F1
#
_cell.length_a   1.000
_cell.length_b   1.000
_cell.length_c   1.000
_cell.angle_alpha   90.00
_cell.angle_beta   90.00
_cell.angle_gamma   90.00
#
_symmetry.space_group_name_H-M   'P 1'
#
loop_
_entity.id
_entity.type
_entity.pdbx_description
1 polymer ?
#
loop_
_entity_poly.entity_id
_entity_poly.type
_entity_poly.pdbx_seq_one_letter_code
_entity_poly.pdbx_strand_id
1 'polypeptide(L)'
;MQRFIKINGKVRANVICPAGFMGVMNTDKTGENFHLICDTKVPFAFIILHRRRPSYKLCKVRKIFVDTKGIPHLVTHDVHTICYPDTLIMVKDTIQIDLENGKMTGFIRFDTGNLCIMAGGANLGRIGVITKRERHSGSFDMLHVKDANSNSKTPSISLP
;
A
#
# COMPACT_ATOMS: atom_id res chain seq x y z
N MET A 1 -19.23 -22.02 10.55
CA MET A 1 -17.95 -21.80 9.83
C MET A 1 -16.82 -21.60 10.83
N GLN A 2 -15.67 -22.21 10.60
CA GLN A 2 -14.49 -22.13 11.49
C GLN A 2 -13.76 -20.78 11.35
N ARG A 3 -13.24 -20.21 12.45
CA ARG A 3 -12.67 -18.85 12.53
C ARG A 3 -11.14 -18.84 12.67
N PHE A 4 -10.44 -19.44 11.72
CA PHE A 4 -8.96 -19.58 11.78
C PHE A 4 -8.20 -18.61 10.88
N ILE A 5 -8.91 -17.88 10.01
CA ILE A 5 -8.32 -16.95 9.05
C ILE A 5 -8.42 -15.53 9.60
N LYS A 6 -7.28 -14.86 9.66
CA LYS A 6 -7.18 -13.44 9.98
C LYS A 6 -6.71 -12.68 8.75
N ILE A 7 -7.35 -11.54 8.49
CA ILE A 7 -6.96 -10.59 7.44
C ILE A 7 -6.68 -9.25 8.12
N ASN A 8 -5.49 -8.70 7.92
CA ASN A 8 -4.98 -7.48 8.56
C ASN A 8 -5.16 -7.54 10.10
N GLY A 9 -4.81 -8.67 10.71
CA GLY A 9 -4.92 -8.87 12.16
C GLY A 9 -6.33 -9.15 12.70
N LYS A 10 -7.38 -8.98 11.90
CA LYS A 10 -8.78 -9.21 12.30
C LYS A 10 -9.27 -10.57 11.83
N VAL A 11 -9.93 -11.32 12.70
CA VAL A 11 -10.56 -12.60 12.35
C VAL A 11 -11.70 -12.35 11.36
N ARG A 12 -11.65 -13.01 10.20
CA ARG A 12 -12.69 -12.91 9.16
C ARG A 12 -13.32 -14.27 8.94
N ALA A 13 -14.64 -14.33 9.12
CA ALA A 13 -15.44 -15.54 8.87
C ALA A 13 -16.20 -15.49 7.53
N ASN A 14 -16.35 -14.30 6.95
CA ASN A 14 -17.05 -14.11 5.68
C ASN A 14 -16.12 -14.45 4.51
N VAL A 15 -16.57 -15.35 3.63
CA VAL A 15 -15.86 -15.78 2.42
C VAL A 15 -15.69 -14.64 1.42
N ILE A 16 -16.61 -13.67 1.38
CA ILE A 16 -16.62 -12.54 0.44
C ILE A 16 -15.86 -11.33 1.02
N CYS A 17 -15.09 -11.51 2.09
CA CYS A 17 -14.30 -10.41 2.64
C CYS A 17 -13.24 -9.97 1.63
N PRO A 18 -13.22 -8.70 1.17
CA PRO A 18 -12.21 -8.24 0.23
C PRO A 18 -10.83 -8.24 0.90
N ALA A 19 -9.85 -8.81 0.22
CA ALA A 19 -8.44 -8.71 0.57
C ALA A 19 -7.73 -7.92 -0.54
N GLY A 20 -7.12 -6.79 -0.17
CA GLY A 20 -6.49 -5.88 -1.11
C GLY A 20 -4.97 -6.00 -1.13
N PHE A 21 -4.36 -5.26 -2.05
CA PHE A 21 -2.91 -5.12 -2.17
C PHE A 21 -2.24 -4.77 -0.83
N MET A 22 -1.05 -5.35 -0.61
CA MET A 22 -0.28 -5.28 0.64
C MET A 22 -1.01 -5.87 1.86
N GLY A 23 -2.17 -6.51 1.68
CA GLY A 23 -2.91 -7.18 2.74
C GLY A 23 -2.09 -8.27 3.41
N VAL A 24 -2.25 -8.40 4.72
CA VAL A 24 -1.65 -9.49 5.49
C VAL A 24 -2.72 -10.51 5.77
N MET A 25 -2.43 -11.78 5.50
CA MET A 25 -3.27 -12.90 5.92
C MET A 25 -2.50 -13.83 6.84
N ASN A 26 -3.15 -14.31 7.89
CA ASN A 26 -2.56 -15.21 8.87
C ASN A 26 -3.53 -16.37 9.11
N THR A 27 -2.96 -17.57 9.26
CA THR A 27 -3.70 -18.77 9.64
C THR A 27 -3.23 -19.26 10.99
N ASP A 28 -4.09 -19.21 12.01
CA ASP A 28 -3.72 -19.60 13.38
C ASP A 28 -3.39 -21.11 13.51
N LYS A 29 -3.92 -21.95 12.60
CA LYS A 29 -3.68 -23.41 12.62
C LYS A 29 -2.28 -23.81 12.19
N THR A 30 -1.78 -23.23 11.09
CA THR A 30 -0.46 -23.54 10.54
C THR A 30 0.61 -22.55 10.99
N GLY A 31 0.22 -21.40 11.57
CA GLY A 31 1.14 -20.32 11.94
C GLY A 31 1.76 -19.60 10.74
N GLU A 32 1.24 -19.85 9.54
CA GLU A 32 1.72 -19.26 8.30
C GLU A 32 1.17 -17.85 8.11
N ASN A 33 2.02 -16.97 7.58
CA ASN A 33 1.71 -15.57 7.33
C ASN A 33 2.00 -15.27 5.86
N PHE A 34 1.07 -14.57 5.21
CA PHE A 34 1.15 -14.25 3.80
C PHE A 34 0.96 -12.75 3.59
N HIS A 35 1.76 -12.16 2.69
CA HIS A 35 1.48 -10.86 2.11
C HIS A 35 0.85 -11.05 0.73
N LEU A 36 -0.24 -10.33 0.49
CA LEU A 36 -0.87 -10.22 -0.81
C LEU A 36 -0.18 -9.13 -1.62
N ILE A 37 0.59 -9.53 -2.63
CA ILE A 37 1.36 -8.64 -3.50
C ILE A 37 0.94 -8.88 -4.96
N CYS A 38 1.16 -7.89 -5.83
CA CYS A 38 0.96 -8.06 -7.27
C CYS A 38 2.22 -8.62 -7.90
N ASP A 39 2.08 -9.65 -8.73
CA ASP A 39 3.16 -10.19 -9.54
C ASP A 39 3.01 -9.70 -10.99
N THR A 40 4.10 -9.83 -11.75
CA THR A 40 4.17 -9.50 -13.18
C THR A 40 3.33 -10.43 -14.06
N LYS A 41 3.10 -11.68 -13.63
CA LYS A 41 2.38 -12.71 -14.39
C LYS A 41 0.93 -12.86 -13.96
N VAL A 42 0.69 -12.74 -12.65
CA VAL A 42 -0.64 -12.92 -12.06
C VAL A 42 -1.04 -11.66 -11.28
N PRO A 43 -2.32 -11.27 -11.30
CA PRO A 43 -2.76 -10.05 -10.61
C PRO A 43 -2.45 -10.03 -9.11
N PHE A 44 -2.48 -11.21 -8.48
CA PHE A 44 -2.22 -11.40 -7.07
C PHE A 44 -1.38 -12.66 -6.83
N ALA A 45 -0.33 -12.52 -6.03
CA ALA A 45 0.51 -13.59 -5.55
C ALA A 45 0.67 -13.48 -4.02
N PHE A 46 0.81 -14.64 -3.38
CA PHE A 46 1.11 -14.71 -1.96
C PHE A 46 2.61 -14.81 -1.76
N ILE A 47 3.17 -13.88 -0.99
CA ILE A 47 4.53 -14.00 -0.48
C ILE A 47 4.46 -14.55 0.93
N ILE A 48 5.12 -15.68 1.17
CA ILE A 48 5.21 -16.29 2.49
C ILE A 48 6.17 -15.45 3.35
N LEU A 49 5.70 -14.99 4.50
CA LEU A 49 6.57 -14.41 5.52
C LEU A 49 7.04 -15.50 6.47
N HIS A 50 8.35 -15.68 6.56
CA HIS A 50 8.92 -16.69 7.41
C HIS A 50 8.92 -16.25 8.88
N ARG A 51 8.33 -17.11 9.74
CA ARG A 51 8.40 -17.16 11.23
C ARG A 51 7.91 -15.97 12.05
N ARG A 52 7.95 -14.73 11.58
CA ARG A 52 7.48 -13.56 12.35
C ARG A 52 6.16 -13.05 11.82
N ARG A 53 5.19 -12.88 12.73
CA ARG A 53 3.94 -12.18 12.43
C ARG A 53 4.32 -10.78 11.92
N PRO A 54 3.87 -10.36 10.72
CA PRO A 54 4.08 -9.00 10.30
C PRO A 54 3.38 -8.08 11.30
N SER A 55 4.16 -7.24 11.97
CA SER A 55 3.64 -6.26 12.92
C SER A 55 3.06 -5.04 12.20
N TYR A 56 3.39 -4.85 10.93
CA TYR A 56 3.00 -3.67 10.18
C TYR A 56 2.57 -3.98 8.75
N LYS A 57 1.91 -3.00 8.15
CA LYS A 57 1.53 -2.97 6.74
C LYS A 57 1.86 -1.60 6.15
N LEU A 58 2.24 -1.58 4.87
CA LEU A 58 2.43 -0.34 4.11
C LEU A 58 1.13 0.06 3.41
N CYS A 59 0.74 1.32 3.58
CA CYS A 59 -0.48 1.87 3.05
C CYS A 59 -0.24 3.19 2.33
N LYS A 60 -0.52 3.24 1.03
CA LYS A 60 -0.52 4.50 0.27
C LYS A 60 -1.64 5.44 0.74
N VAL A 61 -1.29 6.71 0.92
CA VAL A 61 -2.21 7.83 1.19
C VAL A 61 -2.96 8.20 -0.09
N ARG A 62 -4.30 8.14 -0.04
CA ARG A 62 -5.18 8.53 -1.16
C ARG A 62 -5.63 9.97 -1.06
N LYS A 63 -6.08 10.40 0.11
CA LYS A 63 -6.62 11.75 0.30
C LYS A 63 -6.31 12.22 1.71
N ILE A 64 -6.04 13.52 1.83
CA ILE A 64 -5.99 14.24 3.10
C ILE A 64 -7.08 15.31 3.00
N PHE A 65 -7.93 15.42 4.02
CA PHE A 65 -8.95 16.44 4.08
C PHE A 65 -9.19 16.87 5.52
N VAL A 66 -9.72 18.07 5.69
CA VAL A 66 -10.12 18.60 7.00
C VAL A 66 -11.61 18.38 7.13
N ASP A 67 -12.03 17.73 8.20
CA ASP A 67 -13.46 17.54 8.50
C ASP A 67 -14.10 18.87 8.94
N THR A 68 -15.43 18.90 8.97
CA THR A 68 -16.24 20.07 9.36
C THR A 68 -15.86 20.62 10.74
N LYS A 69 -15.31 19.76 11.61
CA LYS A 69 -14.81 20.13 12.95
C LYS A 69 -13.38 20.68 12.97
N GLY A 70 -12.76 20.91 11.82
CA GLY A 70 -11.38 21.39 11.72
C GLY A 70 -10.31 20.32 11.96
N ILE A 71 -10.70 19.04 12.07
CA ILE A 71 -9.78 17.93 12.34
C ILE A 71 -9.23 17.40 11.01
N PRO A 72 -7.90 17.34 10.82
CA PRO A 72 -7.32 16.74 9.62
C PRO A 72 -7.41 15.21 9.67
N HIS A 73 -7.90 14.63 8.57
CA HIS A 73 -8.01 13.20 8.34
C HIS A 73 -7.20 12.78 7.13
N LEU A 74 -6.48 11.67 7.28
CA LEU A 74 -5.76 10.98 6.23
C LEU A 74 -6.48 9.68 5.91
N VAL A 75 -6.81 9.47 4.64
CA VAL A 75 -7.43 8.24 4.13
C VAL A 75 -6.44 7.48 3.27
N THR A 76 -6.27 6.21 3.58
CA THR A 76 -5.43 5.27 2.83
C THR A 76 -6.22 4.48 1.79
N HIS A 77 -5.50 3.78 0.90
CA HIS A 77 -6.12 2.88 -0.06
C HIS A 77 -6.82 1.67 0.56
N ASP A 78 -6.38 1.25 1.75
CA ASP A 78 -6.97 0.14 2.50
C ASP A 78 -8.06 0.62 3.48
N VAL A 79 -8.71 1.74 3.16
CA VAL A 79 -9.87 2.30 3.88
C VAL A 79 -9.57 2.65 5.36
N HIS A 80 -8.30 2.70 5.77
CA HIS A 80 -7.93 3.22 7.08
C HIS A 80 -8.01 4.75 7.06
N THR A 81 -8.62 5.30 8.11
CA THR A 81 -8.69 6.75 8.36
C THR A 81 -7.89 7.06 9.62
N ILE A 82 -6.91 7.94 9.50
CA ILE A 82 -6.05 8.38 10.60
C ILE A 82 -6.35 9.85 10.89
N CYS A 83 -6.70 10.15 12.13
CA CYS A 83 -6.89 11.53 12.60
C CYS A 83 -5.54 12.11 13.03
N TYR A 84 -5.36 13.42 12.84
CA TYR A 84 -4.13 14.12 13.21
C TYR A 84 -2.87 13.52 12.55
N PRO A 85 -2.84 13.41 11.20
CA PRO A 85 -1.61 13.04 10.51
C PRO A 85 -0.52 14.10 10.72
N ASP A 86 0.74 13.68 10.60
CA ASP A 86 1.87 14.62 10.55
C ASP A 86 1.72 15.55 9.33
N THR A 87 1.98 16.83 9.56
CA THR A 87 1.99 17.90 8.56
C THR A 87 2.91 17.65 7.37
N LEU A 88 3.96 16.82 7.55
CA LEU A 88 4.91 16.47 6.49
C LEU A 88 4.35 15.47 5.47
N ILE A 89 3.26 14.78 5.79
CA ILE A 89 2.71 13.72 4.94
C ILE A 89 1.88 14.36 3.82
N MET A 90 2.21 13.99 2.59
CA MET A 90 1.48 14.43 1.41
C MET A 90 0.67 13.29 0.79
N VAL A 91 -0.29 13.67 -0.06
CA VAL A 91 -1.01 12.70 -0.89
C VAL A 91 -0.02 11.96 -1.79
N LYS A 92 -0.22 10.64 -1.95
CA LYS A 92 0.66 9.67 -2.63
C LYS A 92 1.84 9.13 -1.81
N ASP A 93 2.11 9.67 -0.63
CA ASP A 93 3.09 9.08 0.30
C ASP A 93 2.62 7.72 0.80
N THR A 94 3.55 6.94 1.34
CA THR A 94 3.25 5.63 1.94
C THR A 94 3.44 5.71 3.44
N ILE A 95 2.42 5.32 4.20
CA ILE A 95 2.49 5.22 5.65
C ILE A 95 2.66 3.77 6.09
N GLN A 96 3.40 3.58 7.16
CA GLN A 96 3.52 2.31 7.86
C GLN A 96 2.49 2.29 8.99
N ILE A 97 1.57 1.33 8.94
CA ILE A 97 0.54 1.13 9.95
C ILE A 97 0.89 -0.13 10.75
N ASP A 98 0.86 -0.02 12.06
CA ASP A 98 0.89 -1.17 12.97
C ASP A 98 -0.46 -1.91 12.92
N LEU A 99 -0.42 -3.22 12.69
CA LEU A 99 -1.62 -4.05 12.58
C LEU A 99 -2.33 -4.28 13.92
N GLU A 100 -1.63 -4.12 15.05
CA GLU A 100 -2.23 -4.30 16.37
C GLU A 100 -2.96 -3.04 16.83
N ASN A 101 -2.29 -1.90 16.72
CA ASN A 101 -2.82 -0.62 17.18
C ASN A 101 -3.61 0.15 16.12
N GLY A 102 -3.43 -0.18 14.83
CA GLY A 102 -3.99 0.59 13.71
C GLY A 102 -3.41 2.00 13.60
N LYS A 103 -2.33 2.30 14.33
CA LYS A 103 -1.68 3.61 14.36
C LYS A 103 -0.54 3.66 13.35
N MET A 104 -0.24 4.86 12.88
CA MET A 104 0.91 5.12 12.03
C MET A 104 2.20 5.08 12.86
N THR A 105 3.21 4.33 12.41
CA THR A 105 4.54 4.25 13.04
C THR A 105 5.58 5.10 12.31
N GLY A 106 5.41 5.29 11.00
CA GLY A 106 6.35 6.01 10.15
C GLY A 106 5.78 6.23 8.75
N PHE A 107 6.46 7.04 7.95
CA PHE A 107 6.08 7.27 6.56
C PHE A 107 7.29 7.33 5.65
N ILE A 108 7.04 7.08 4.37
CA ILE A 108 7.99 7.12 3.27
C ILE A 108 7.43 8.12 2.26
N ARG A 109 8.20 9.17 1.99
CA ARG A 109 7.83 10.20 1.02
C ARG A 109 7.83 9.67 -0.40
N PHE A 110 6.90 10.17 -1.19
CA PHE A 110 6.81 9.87 -2.60
C PHE A 110 7.73 10.80 -3.40
N ASP A 111 9.02 10.43 -3.44
CA ASP A 111 10.09 11.24 -4.02
C ASP A 111 11.00 10.42 -4.96
N THR A 112 11.80 11.12 -5.77
CA THR A 112 12.83 10.50 -6.62
C THR A 112 13.88 9.78 -5.78
N GLY A 113 14.38 8.65 -6.27
CA GLY A 113 15.33 7.79 -5.57
C GLY A 113 14.69 6.70 -4.72
N ASN A 114 13.38 6.79 -4.45
CA ASN A 114 12.67 5.76 -3.68
C ASN A 114 12.22 4.59 -4.55
N LEU A 115 12.16 3.41 -3.94
CA LEU A 115 11.61 2.20 -4.55
C LEU A 115 10.08 2.30 -4.61
N CYS A 116 9.53 1.92 -5.75
CA CYS A 116 8.10 1.85 -5.98
C CYS A 116 7.71 0.53 -6.64
N ILE A 117 6.46 0.14 -6.41
CA ILE A 117 5.83 -1.00 -7.07
C ILE A 117 4.63 -0.51 -7.88
N MET A 118 4.52 -1.03 -9.08
CA MET A 118 3.44 -0.74 -10.01
C MET A 118 2.20 -1.54 -9.62
N ALA A 119 1.17 -0.86 -9.13
CA ALA A 119 -0.07 -1.49 -8.67
C ALA A 119 -1.19 -1.54 -9.75
N GLY A 120 -0.90 -1.15 -11.00
CA GLY A 120 -1.90 -1.12 -12.07
C GLY A 120 -1.32 -0.95 -13.47
N GLY A 121 -2.17 -1.15 -14.47
CA GLY A 121 -1.83 -1.02 -15.90
C GLY A 121 -0.94 -2.16 -16.43
N ALA A 122 -0.39 -1.96 -17.63
CA ALA A 122 0.43 -2.96 -18.32
C ALA A 122 1.77 -3.29 -17.61
N ASN A 123 2.14 -2.52 -16.59
CA ASN A 123 3.38 -2.71 -15.82
C ASN A 123 3.12 -3.28 -14.42
N LEU A 124 1.93 -3.82 -14.13
CA LEU A 124 1.56 -4.40 -12.84
C LEU A 124 2.66 -5.34 -12.27
N GLY A 125 2.92 -5.23 -10.97
CA GLY A 125 3.84 -6.09 -10.22
C GLY A 125 5.33 -5.80 -10.44
N ARG A 126 5.70 -4.89 -11.35
CA ARG A 126 7.09 -4.47 -11.54
C ARG A 126 7.54 -3.54 -10.42
N ILE A 127 8.79 -3.71 -10.00
CA ILE A 127 9.45 -2.92 -8.95
C ILE A 127 10.56 -2.10 -9.61
N GLY A 128 10.74 -0.85 -9.18
CA GLY A 128 11.83 -0.03 -9.68
C GLY A 128 12.03 1.25 -8.88
N VAL A 129 13.11 1.95 -9.18
CA VAL A 129 13.46 3.22 -8.54
C VAL A 129 12.85 4.37 -9.34
N ILE A 130 12.23 5.33 -8.65
CA ILE A 130 11.69 6.55 -9.27
C ILE A 130 12.87 7.42 -9.69
N THR A 131 13.03 7.69 -10.99
CA THR A 131 14.10 8.54 -11.51
C THR A 131 13.67 9.99 -11.71
N LYS A 132 12.47 10.20 -12.25
CA LYS A 132 11.94 11.53 -12.54
C LYS A 132 10.43 11.57 -12.37
N ARG A 133 9.91 12.71 -11.93
CA ARG A 133 8.47 12.99 -11.86
C ARG A 133 8.13 14.16 -12.76
N GLU A 134 7.23 13.94 -13.70
CA GLU A 134 6.69 14.96 -14.61
C GLU A 134 5.27 15.29 -14.19
N ARG A 135 5.03 16.56 -13.85
CA ARG A 135 3.72 17.06 -13.45
C ARG A 135 3.09 17.77 -14.64
N HIS A 136 1.88 17.35 -15.00
CA HIS A 136 1.10 17.98 -16.05
C HIS A 136 -0.15 18.59 -15.43
N SER A 137 -0.28 19.92 -15.51
CA SER A 137 -1.47 20.61 -15.02
C SER A 137 -2.71 20.13 -15.78
N GLY A 138 -3.72 19.64 -15.06
CA GLY A 138 -4.98 19.18 -15.65
C GLY A 138 -4.94 17.77 -16.26
N SER A 139 -3.83 17.04 -16.15
CA SER A 139 -3.71 15.65 -16.60
C SER A 139 -3.02 14.78 -15.55
N PHE A 140 -2.83 13.51 -15.84
CA PHE A 140 -2.11 12.59 -14.97
C PHE A 140 -0.64 12.98 -14.86
N ASP A 141 -0.10 12.93 -13.63
CA ASP A 141 1.34 12.99 -13.42
C ASP A 141 1.99 11.77 -14.07
N MET A 142 3.14 11.94 -14.71
CA MET A 142 3.96 10.84 -15.23
C MET A 142 5.15 10.58 -14.29
N LEU A 143 5.47 9.31 -14.05
CA LEU A 143 6.72 8.92 -13.41
C LEU A 143 7.60 8.25 -14.44
N HIS A 144 8.89 8.47 -14.30
CA HIS A 144 9.92 7.65 -14.91
C HIS A 144 10.46 6.72 -13.84
N VAL A 145 10.39 5.43 -14.11
CA VAL A 145 10.82 4.36 -13.20
C VAL A 145 11.85 3.50 -13.91
N LYS A 146 12.96 3.22 -13.23
CA LYS A 146 14.01 2.32 -13.72
C LYS A 146 14.00 1.02 -12.92
N ASP A 147 13.84 -0.08 -13.63
CA ASP A 147 13.90 -1.43 -13.05
C ASP A 147 15.37 -1.86 -12.83
N ALA A 148 15.60 -2.92 -12.05
CA ALA A 148 16.91 -3.51 -11.78
C ALA A 148 17.64 -3.91 -13.08
N ASN A 149 16.90 -4.35 -14.10
CA ASN A 149 17.43 -4.69 -15.42
C ASN A 149 17.69 -3.45 -16.30
N SER A 150 17.75 -2.25 -15.72
CA SER A 150 17.98 -0.96 -16.37
C SER A 150 16.93 -0.52 -17.40
N ASN A 151 15.83 -1.25 -17.55
CA ASN A 151 14.70 -0.86 -18.38
C ASN A 151 13.96 0.35 -17.79
N SER A 152 13.84 1.41 -18.56
CA SER A 152 13.03 2.58 -18.22
C SER A 152 11.56 2.37 -18.60
N LYS A 153 10.65 2.69 -17.68
CA LYS A 153 9.20 2.64 -17.88
C LYS A 153 8.57 3.93 -17.40
N THR A 154 7.49 4.34 -18.07
CA THR A 154 6.79 5.60 -17.79
C THR A 154 5.34 5.36 -17.39
N PRO A 155 5.07 4.89 -16.15
CA PRO A 155 3.69 4.76 -15.70
C PRO A 155 3.04 6.12 -15.45
N SER A 156 1.75 6.21 -15.76
CA SER A 156 0.90 7.32 -15.31
C SER A 156 0.50 7.10 -13.85
N ILE A 157 0.45 8.19 -13.09
CA ILE A 157 -0.08 8.20 -11.73
C ILE A 157 -1.51 8.70 -11.79
N SER A 158 -2.44 7.94 -11.22
CA SER A 158 -3.80 8.44 -11.00
C SER A 158 -3.76 9.75 -10.20
N LEU A 159 -4.58 10.71 -10.62
CA LEU A 159 -4.85 11.92 -9.85
C LEU A 159 -5.47 11.56 -8.49
N PRO A 160 -5.29 12.41 -7.47
CA PRO A 160 -5.84 12.19 -6.12
C PRO A 160 -7.36 11.99 -6.12
#